data_AF-X1NLW1-F1
#
_entry.id   AF-X1NLW1-F1
#
_cell.length_a   1.000
_cell.length_b   1.000
_cell.length_c   1.000
_cell.angle_alpha   90.00
_cell.angle_beta   90.00
_cell.angle_gamma   90.00
#
_symmetry.space_group_name_H-M   'P 1'
#
loop_
_entity.id
_entity.type
_entity.pdbx_description
1 polymer ?
#
loop_
_entity_poly.entity_id
_entity_poly.type
_entity_poly.pdbx_seq_one_letter_code
_entity_poly.pdbx_strand_id
1 'polypeptide(L)'
;SAISRIDLTGDEPLIYVRCPRVPADLEAKIGYKRANHNPNKKVAVFGYQGMITTNIELEIGLELPVGCVSSPANELDGSYLIAEREKLIEEHGFLPYFDIGDCGFDIRKVLHHIRSTSSIPITDYNKRKEKTDIKTLRKRGYDDKGTPFAPCGALCKPNGYDKEKKRVSFVCRRQCLTCPLAAADPIKDCKYLENECGYSTHMSIKAHPRLVCEIPRCSDRWKKIRNLRSASERSNGTCKSSDLDILESPRIYG
;
A
#
# COMPACT_ATOMS: atom_id res chain seq x y z
N SER A 1 4.53 13.35 -37.57
CA SER A 1 5.28 13.46 -36.30
C SER A 1 5.28 14.91 -35.89
N ALA A 2 4.72 15.26 -34.73
CA ALA A 2 4.81 16.63 -34.24
C ALA A 2 6.25 16.88 -33.77
N ILE A 3 6.87 17.93 -34.28
CA ILE A 3 8.13 18.44 -33.75
C ILE A 3 7.72 19.62 -32.88
N SER A 4 7.80 19.43 -31.57
CA SER A 4 7.56 20.50 -30.61
C SER A 4 8.85 21.31 -30.52
N ARG A 5 8.74 22.60 -30.81
CA ARG A 5 9.80 23.58 -30.59
C ARG A 5 9.77 23.95 -29.10
N ILE A 6 10.85 23.66 -28.40
CA ILE A 6 11.06 24.08 -27.02
C ILE A 6 12.00 25.28 -27.08
N ASP A 7 11.48 26.44 -26.67
CA ASP A 7 12.19 27.71 -26.70
C ASP A 7 12.71 28.00 -25.30
N LEU A 8 14.04 28.06 -25.17
CA LEU A 8 14.75 28.03 -23.91
C LEU A 8 15.38 29.39 -23.63
N THR A 9 14.56 30.43 -23.71
CA THR A 9 14.96 31.85 -23.56
C THR A 9 15.99 32.35 -24.60
N GLY A 10 16.05 33.67 -24.76
CA GLY A 10 16.57 34.35 -25.96
C GLY A 10 18.04 34.13 -26.35
N ASP A 11 18.84 33.45 -25.53
CA ASP A 11 20.29 33.28 -25.74
C ASP A 11 20.78 31.81 -25.77
N GLU A 12 19.90 30.79 -25.62
CA GLU A 12 20.29 29.37 -25.69
C GLU A 12 19.84 28.65 -26.98
N PRO A 13 20.54 27.57 -27.41
CA PRO A 13 20.19 26.85 -28.63
C PRO A 13 18.86 26.10 -28.52
N LEU A 14 17.96 26.37 -29.47
CA LEU A 14 16.63 25.76 -29.57
C LEU A 14 16.66 24.22 -29.57
N ILE A 15 15.89 23.61 -28.67
CA ILE A 15 15.72 22.15 -28.63
C ILE A 15 14.43 21.75 -29.35
N TYR A 16 14.56 20.79 -30.26
CA TYR A 16 13.43 20.24 -31.01
C TYR A 16 13.13 18.82 -30.54
N VAL A 17 11.98 18.64 -29.89
CA VAL A 17 11.54 17.32 -29.45
C VAL A 17 10.54 16.75 -30.44
N ARG A 18 10.89 15.62 -31.04
CA ARG A 18 10.01 14.91 -31.98
C ARG A 18 9.12 13.92 -31.21
N CYS A 19 7.94 14.38 -30.78
CA CYS A 19 6.93 13.51 -30.19
C CYS A 19 5.85 13.15 -31.22
N PRO A 20 5.64 11.87 -31.57
CA PRO A 20 4.61 11.48 -32.53
C PRO A 20 3.18 11.85 -32.12
N ARG A 21 2.91 12.00 -30.81
CA ARG A 21 1.61 12.42 -30.24
C ARG A 21 1.80 13.06 -28.86
N VAL A 22 1.62 14.37 -28.77
CA VAL A 22 1.53 15.11 -27.50
C VAL A 22 0.27 14.65 -26.74
N PRO A 23 0.33 14.36 -25.42
CA PRO A 23 -0.85 14.02 -24.63
C PRO A 23 -1.84 15.19 -24.59
N ALA A 24 -3.13 14.91 -24.78
CA ALA A 24 -4.20 15.90 -24.62
C ALA A 24 -4.60 16.11 -23.15
N ASP A 25 -4.22 15.16 -22.29
CA ASP A 25 -4.41 15.19 -20.85
C ASP A 25 -3.01 15.14 -20.24
N LEU A 26 -2.55 16.28 -19.73
CA LEU A 26 -1.23 16.46 -19.13
C LEU A 26 -1.19 15.92 -17.69
N GLU A 27 -2.36 15.63 -17.09
CA GLU A 27 -2.50 15.08 -15.74
C GLU A 27 -2.68 13.55 -15.71
N ALA A 28 -2.92 12.94 -16.88
CA ALA A 28 -3.04 11.49 -17.01
C ALA A 28 -1.74 10.77 -16.62
N LYS A 29 -1.80 9.96 -15.56
CA LYS A 29 -0.84 8.86 -15.34
C LYS A 29 -0.74 8.01 -16.62
N ILE A 30 0.45 7.53 -17.00
CA ILE A 30 0.59 6.65 -18.17
C ILE A 30 -0.42 5.50 -18.07
N GLY A 31 -1.35 5.51 -19.01
CA GLY A 31 -2.23 4.40 -19.30
C GLY A 31 -1.95 3.85 -20.70
N TYR A 32 -2.61 2.76 -21.01
CA TYR A 32 -2.76 2.34 -22.39
C TYR A 32 -4.01 3.00 -22.95
N LYS A 33 -3.89 3.79 -24.02
CA LYS A 33 -5.06 4.16 -24.81
C LYS A 33 -5.24 3.18 -25.96
N ARG A 34 -6.48 2.96 -26.39
CA ARG A 34 -6.73 2.24 -27.65
C ARG A 34 -6.29 3.13 -28.82
N ALA A 35 -5.67 2.57 -29.85
CA ALA A 35 -5.28 3.33 -31.03
C ALA A 35 -6.54 3.85 -31.73
N ASN A 36 -6.56 5.13 -32.12
CA ASN A 36 -7.72 5.76 -32.77
C ASN A 36 -8.21 5.01 -34.01
N HIS A 37 -7.30 4.32 -34.71
CA HIS A 37 -7.60 3.54 -35.93
C HIS A 37 -7.65 2.03 -35.71
N ASN A 38 -7.35 1.54 -34.50
CA ASN A 38 -7.45 0.13 -34.16
C ASN A 38 -7.78 -0.03 -32.66
N PRO A 39 -9.07 -0.23 -32.32
CA PRO A 39 -9.52 -0.38 -30.95
C PRO A 39 -8.88 -1.55 -30.20
N ASN A 40 -8.36 -2.56 -30.89
CA ASN A 40 -7.71 -3.72 -30.28
C ASN A 40 -6.22 -3.50 -29.99
N LYS A 41 -5.64 -2.42 -30.53
CA LYS A 41 -4.23 -2.06 -30.31
C LYS A 41 -4.12 -1.07 -29.17
N LYS A 42 -3.45 -1.48 -28.08
CA LYS A 42 -3.05 -0.58 -27.00
C LYS A 42 -1.81 0.22 -27.41
N VAL A 43 -1.80 1.51 -27.12
CA VAL A 43 -0.69 2.43 -27.37
C VAL A 43 -0.28 3.06 -26.04
N ALA A 44 1.02 3.03 -25.74
CA ALA A 44 1.57 3.71 -24.58
C ALA A 44 1.42 5.23 -24.74
N VAL A 45 0.94 5.89 -23.69
CA VAL A 45 1.10 7.34 -23.51
C VAL A 45 2.33 7.50 -22.61
N PHE A 46 3.18 8.53 -22.80
CA PHE A 46 4.40 8.73 -22.01
C PHE A 46 4.14 9.72 -20.85
N GLY A 47 4.79 9.52 -19.70
CA GLY A 47 4.57 10.20 -18.42
C GLY A 47 5.43 9.57 -17.30
N TYR A 48 5.88 10.36 -16.35
CA TYR A 48 6.69 9.89 -15.22
C TYR A 48 5.87 9.94 -13.93
N GLN A 49 6.20 9.10 -12.97
CA GLN A 49 5.68 9.17 -11.60
C GLN A 49 6.82 9.50 -10.65
N GLY A 50 6.55 10.43 -9.73
CA GLY A 50 7.39 10.71 -8.58
C GLY A 50 6.91 9.91 -7.37
N MET A 51 7.82 9.25 -6.67
CA MET A 51 7.58 8.68 -5.36
C MET A 51 8.39 9.45 -4.33
N ILE A 52 7.73 10.00 -3.33
CA ILE A 52 8.37 10.69 -2.21
C ILE A 52 8.35 9.76 -1.00
N THR A 53 9.51 9.58 -0.37
CA THR A 53 9.63 8.87 0.90
C THR A 53 9.70 9.90 2.02
N THR A 54 8.76 9.79 2.96
CA THR A 54 8.70 10.68 4.14
C THR A 54 9.03 9.86 5.39
N ASN A 55 10.04 10.30 6.12
CA ASN A 55 10.32 9.81 7.46
C ASN A 55 9.42 10.54 8.48
N ILE A 56 8.87 9.81 9.44
CA ILE A 56 7.94 10.35 10.45
C ILE A 56 8.54 10.10 11.83
N GLU A 57 9.07 11.15 12.43
CA GLU A 57 9.71 11.12 13.73
C GLU A 57 8.70 11.43 14.83
N LEU A 58 8.11 10.38 15.39
CA LEU A 58 7.00 10.49 16.35
C LEU A 58 7.40 11.21 17.65
N GLU A 59 8.65 11.05 18.11
CA GLU A 59 9.11 11.61 19.39
C GLU A 59 9.22 13.13 19.34
N ILE A 60 9.61 13.68 18.20
CA ILE A 60 9.81 15.11 17.98
C ILE A 60 8.71 15.75 17.12
N GLY A 61 7.75 14.96 16.66
CA GLY A 61 6.59 15.42 15.88
C GLY A 61 6.95 15.96 14.49
N LEU A 62 8.02 15.46 13.88
CA LEU A 62 8.50 15.93 12.56
C LEU A 62 8.18 14.95 11.43
N GLU A 63 7.90 15.52 10.27
CA GLU A 63 7.73 14.80 9.00
C GLU A 63 8.79 15.32 8.03
N LEU A 64 9.72 14.46 7.64
CA LEU A 64 10.89 14.85 6.85
C LEU A 64 10.87 14.11 5.51
N PRO A 65 10.82 14.80 4.36
CA PRO A 65 11.06 14.15 3.07
C PRO A 65 12.54 13.72 3.03
N VAL A 66 12.77 12.41 2.92
CA VAL A 66 14.12 11.83 2.95
C VAL A 66 14.52 11.23 1.60
N GLY A 67 13.58 11.01 0.68
CA GLY A 67 13.88 10.48 -0.64
C GLY A 67 12.86 10.85 -1.70
N CYS A 68 13.30 10.87 -2.96
CA CYS A 68 12.45 11.09 -4.12
C CYS A 68 12.97 10.28 -5.31
N VAL A 69 12.09 9.49 -5.93
CA VAL A 69 12.38 8.73 -7.15
C VAL A 69 11.43 9.09 -8.25
N SER A 70 11.97 9.33 -9.44
CA SER A 70 11.18 9.34 -10.66
C SER A 70 11.29 8.01 -11.39
N SER A 71 10.17 7.48 -11.87
CA SER A 71 10.13 6.31 -12.74
C SER A 71 9.12 6.49 -13.86
N PRO A 72 9.22 5.76 -14.98
CA PRO A 72 8.14 5.72 -15.97
C PRO A 72 6.83 5.29 -15.30
N ALA A 73 5.71 5.98 -15.59
CA ALA A 73 4.46 5.71 -14.87
C ALA A 73 3.77 4.38 -15.23
N ASN A 74 4.35 3.58 -16.13
CA ASN A 74 3.96 2.19 -16.37
C ASN A 74 4.67 1.18 -15.45
N GLU A 75 5.65 1.62 -14.65
CA GLU A 75 6.30 0.81 -13.63
C GLU A 75 5.37 0.56 -12.45
N LEU A 76 5.50 -0.59 -11.81
CA LEU A 76 4.74 -0.94 -10.61
C LEU A 76 5.27 -0.17 -9.40
N ASP A 77 4.39 0.43 -8.60
CA ASP A 77 4.77 1.17 -7.38
C ASP A 77 5.74 0.40 -6.47
N GLY A 78 5.54 -0.90 -6.26
CA GLY A 78 6.47 -1.66 -5.41
C GLY A 78 7.83 -2.00 -6.04
N SER A 79 8.15 -1.58 -7.27
CA SER A 79 9.41 -1.95 -7.95
C SER A 79 10.63 -1.19 -7.43
N TYR A 80 10.47 0.07 -7.02
CA TYR A 80 11.58 0.92 -6.53
C TYR A 80 11.80 0.83 -5.02
N LEU A 81 10.79 0.42 -4.23
CA LEU A 81 10.84 0.57 -2.76
C LEU A 81 12.07 -0.10 -2.12
N ILE A 82 12.48 -1.26 -2.62
CA ILE A 82 13.63 -1.99 -2.08
C ILE A 82 14.92 -1.17 -2.26
N ALA A 83 15.19 -0.71 -3.49
CA ALA A 83 16.41 0.05 -3.79
C ALA A 83 16.46 1.37 -3.01
N GLU A 84 15.34 2.09 -2.93
CA GLU A 84 15.26 3.33 -2.17
C GLU A 84 15.44 3.12 -0.68
N ARG A 85 14.85 2.06 -0.14
CA ARG A 85 15.00 1.75 1.26
C ARG A 85 16.44 1.37 1.60
N GLU A 86 17.11 0.60 0.76
CA GLU A 86 18.53 0.26 0.91
C GLU A 86 19.40 1.53 0.89
N LYS A 87 19.17 2.42 -0.09
CA LYS A 87 19.85 3.71 -0.20
C LYS A 87 19.64 4.59 1.04
N LEU A 88 18.40 4.73 1.50
CA LEU A 88 18.09 5.55 2.69
C LEU A 88 18.79 5.03 3.96
N ILE A 89 18.85 3.72 4.12
CA ILE A 89 19.55 3.09 5.27
C ILE A 89 21.04 3.34 5.18
N GLU A 90 21.62 3.23 3.98
CA GLU A 90 23.04 3.48 3.75
C GLU A 90 23.41 4.96 3.99
N GLU A 91 22.62 5.89 3.44
CA GLU A 91 22.90 7.33 3.50
C GLU A 91 22.64 7.93 4.89
N HIS A 92 21.57 7.51 5.57
CA HIS A 92 21.16 8.12 6.84
C HIS A 92 21.48 7.28 8.08
N GLY A 93 21.91 6.03 7.91
CA GLY A 93 22.37 5.18 9.01
C GLY A 93 21.30 4.77 10.02
N PHE A 94 20.01 4.93 9.70
CA PHE A 94 18.90 4.50 10.57
C PHE A 94 18.03 3.42 9.92
N LEU A 95 17.46 2.56 10.76
CA LEU A 95 16.52 1.52 10.35
C LEU A 95 15.09 1.95 10.72
N PRO A 96 14.16 2.03 9.75
CA PRO A 96 12.77 2.34 10.05
C PRO A 96 12.16 1.30 11.00
N TYR A 97 11.39 1.74 11.98
CA TYR A 97 10.61 0.79 12.80
C TYR A 97 9.38 0.27 12.04
N PHE A 98 8.71 1.16 11.29
CA PHE A 98 7.56 0.85 10.44
C PHE A 98 7.82 1.31 9.00
N ASP A 99 7.49 0.46 8.04
CA ASP A 99 7.38 0.83 6.63
C ASP A 99 5.89 0.94 6.30
N ILE A 100 5.38 2.15 6.04
CA ILE A 100 3.95 2.42 5.85
C ILE A 100 3.66 2.65 4.37
N GLY A 101 2.72 1.89 3.80
CA GLY A 101 2.38 1.98 2.38
C GLY A 101 0.92 1.67 2.09
N ASP A 102 0.44 2.09 0.92
CA ASP A 102 -0.87 1.68 0.42
C ASP A 102 -0.82 0.29 -0.24
N CYS A 103 -1.93 -0.12 -0.86
CA CYS A 103 -2.06 -1.46 -1.46
C CYS A 103 -1.18 -1.65 -2.71
N GLY A 104 -0.62 -0.59 -3.29
CA GLY A 104 0.37 -0.68 -4.38
C GLY A 104 1.64 -1.40 -3.94
N PHE A 105 1.99 -1.29 -2.65
CA PHE A 105 3.17 -1.91 -2.05
C PHE A 105 2.94 -3.33 -1.51
N ASP A 106 1.73 -3.88 -1.60
CA ASP A 106 1.43 -5.25 -1.17
C ASP A 106 1.98 -6.29 -2.16
N ILE A 107 3.30 -6.38 -2.19
CA ILE A 107 4.11 -7.28 -3.00
C ILE A 107 4.92 -8.17 -2.08
N ARG A 108 4.87 -9.49 -2.29
CA ARG A 108 5.53 -10.48 -1.42
C ARG A 108 7.03 -10.20 -1.24
N LYS A 109 7.74 -9.82 -2.31
CA LYS A 109 9.17 -9.50 -2.26
C LYS A 109 9.46 -8.28 -1.38
N VAL A 110 8.65 -7.24 -1.52
CA VAL A 110 8.74 -6.01 -0.73
C VAL A 110 8.52 -6.29 0.76
N LEU A 111 7.41 -6.96 1.09
CA LEU A 111 7.10 -7.31 2.48
C LEU A 111 8.14 -8.23 3.12
N HIS A 112 8.76 -9.11 2.32
CA HIS A 112 9.85 -9.95 2.80
C HIS A 112 11.12 -9.13 3.07
N HIS A 113 11.49 -8.22 2.17
CA HIS A 113 12.66 -7.36 2.34
C HIS A 113 12.53 -6.49 3.60
N ILE A 114 11.40 -5.80 3.78
CA ILE A 114 11.09 -4.99 4.98
C ILE A 114 11.30 -5.80 6.27
N ARG A 115 10.79 -7.03 6.31
CA ARG A 115 10.93 -7.91 7.48
C ARG A 115 12.35 -8.42 7.69
N SER A 116 13.11 -8.64 6.61
CA SER A 116 14.49 -9.13 6.68
C SER A 116 15.45 -8.12 7.31
N THR A 117 15.09 -6.85 7.24
CA THR A 117 15.83 -5.71 7.82
C THR A 117 15.20 -5.21 9.12
N SER A 118 14.42 -6.08 9.79
CA SER A 118 13.80 -5.86 11.12
C SER A 118 12.72 -4.78 11.22
N SER A 119 12.24 -4.26 10.09
CA SER A 119 11.10 -3.33 10.06
C SER A 119 9.76 -4.06 9.99
N ILE A 120 8.68 -3.43 10.47
CA ILE A 120 7.33 -3.98 10.40
C ILE A 120 6.57 -3.34 9.23
N PRO A 121 6.07 -4.12 8.24
CA PRO A 121 5.29 -3.57 7.15
C PRO A 121 3.86 -3.23 7.59
N ILE A 122 3.46 -1.98 7.37
CA ILE A 122 2.11 -1.46 7.57
C ILE A 122 1.53 -1.12 6.20
N THR A 123 1.12 -2.16 5.47
CA THR A 123 0.70 -2.06 4.08
C THR A 123 -0.76 -2.49 3.91
N ASP A 124 -1.58 -1.68 3.24
CA ASP A 124 -2.96 -2.06 2.90
C ASP A 124 -2.96 -3.36 2.08
N TYR A 125 -3.96 -4.23 2.29
CA TYR A 125 -4.07 -5.46 1.50
C TYR A 125 -4.59 -5.17 0.09
N ASN A 126 -3.89 -5.66 -0.93
CA ASN A 126 -4.31 -5.50 -2.31
C ASN A 126 -5.26 -6.63 -2.71
N LYS A 127 -6.54 -6.27 -2.75
CA LYS A 127 -7.65 -7.17 -3.09
C LYS A 127 -7.84 -7.35 -4.60
N ARG A 128 -7.00 -6.75 -5.45
CA ARG A 128 -7.12 -6.90 -6.92
C ARG A 128 -6.97 -8.38 -7.26
N LYS A 129 -7.95 -8.92 -8.01
CA LYS A 129 -8.06 -10.34 -8.39
C LYS A 129 -8.44 -11.29 -7.24
N GLU A 130 -8.80 -10.79 -6.06
CA GLU A 130 -9.41 -11.62 -5.01
C GLU A 130 -10.93 -11.67 -5.14
N LYS A 131 -11.51 -12.81 -4.79
CA LYS A 131 -12.95 -12.93 -4.55
C LYS A 131 -13.22 -12.58 -3.10
N THR A 132 -13.83 -11.42 -2.88
CA THR A 132 -14.10 -10.86 -1.54
C THR A 132 -15.56 -10.96 -1.14
N ASP A 133 -16.37 -11.74 -1.85
CA ASP A 133 -17.75 -12.00 -1.45
C ASP A 133 -17.79 -12.83 -0.15
N ILE A 134 -18.79 -12.56 0.70
CA ILE A 134 -18.85 -13.15 2.04
C ILE A 134 -18.88 -14.69 2.03
N LYS A 135 -19.47 -15.31 1.00
CA LYS A 135 -19.53 -16.78 0.87
C LYS A 135 -18.13 -17.34 0.63
N THR A 136 -17.35 -16.74 -0.28
CA THR A 136 -15.97 -17.12 -0.53
C THR A 136 -15.07 -16.87 0.68
N LEU A 137 -15.22 -15.72 1.36
CA LEU A 137 -14.45 -15.38 2.56
C LEU A 137 -14.71 -16.37 3.71
N ARG A 138 -15.97 -16.72 3.96
CA ARG A 138 -16.33 -17.74 4.96
C ARG A 138 -15.77 -19.12 4.60
N LYS A 139 -15.87 -19.51 3.32
CA LYS A 139 -15.34 -20.80 2.84
C LYS A 139 -13.82 -20.93 3.04
N ARG A 140 -13.06 -19.85 2.80
CA ARG A 140 -11.59 -19.85 3.03
C ARG A 140 -11.20 -19.69 4.50
N GLY A 141 -12.13 -19.31 5.39
CA GLY A 141 -11.94 -19.26 6.83
C GLY A 141 -11.43 -17.93 7.40
N TYR A 142 -11.27 -16.89 6.58
CA TYR A 142 -10.84 -15.56 7.02
C TYR A 142 -11.31 -14.43 6.08
N ASP A 143 -11.46 -13.23 6.63
CA ASP A 143 -11.89 -12.04 5.91
C ASP A 143 -10.81 -11.45 4.98
N ASP A 144 -11.10 -10.30 4.39
CA ASP A 144 -10.22 -9.56 3.50
C ASP A 144 -9.11 -8.77 4.22
N LYS A 145 -9.03 -8.87 5.55
CA LYS A 145 -7.96 -8.32 6.40
C LYS A 145 -7.07 -9.41 7.00
N GLY A 146 -7.35 -10.68 6.71
CA GLY A 146 -6.65 -11.82 7.30
C GLY A 146 -7.13 -12.17 8.70
N THR A 147 -8.38 -11.82 9.04
CA THR A 147 -9.00 -12.12 10.32
C THR A 147 -9.80 -13.42 10.21
N PRO A 148 -9.47 -14.47 10.97
CA PRO A 148 -10.20 -15.73 10.94
C PRO A 148 -11.65 -15.60 11.40
N PHE A 149 -12.51 -16.42 10.81
CA PHE A 149 -13.84 -16.69 11.36
C PHE A 149 -13.76 -17.82 12.39
N ALA A 150 -14.48 -17.66 13.50
CA ALA A 150 -14.77 -18.74 14.43
C ALA A 150 -15.82 -19.70 13.82
N PRO A 151 -15.97 -20.92 14.36
CA PRO A 151 -16.96 -21.89 13.85
C PRO A 151 -18.41 -21.37 13.84
N CYS A 152 -18.77 -20.50 14.77
CA CYS A 152 -20.09 -19.83 14.80
C CYS A 152 -20.22 -18.66 13.80
N GLY A 153 -19.26 -18.47 12.90
CA GLY A 153 -19.25 -17.42 11.88
C GLY A 153 -18.79 -16.05 12.36
N ALA A 154 -18.55 -15.85 13.66
CA ALA A 154 -18.04 -14.59 14.20
C ALA A 154 -16.60 -14.32 13.79
N LEU A 155 -16.26 -13.07 13.51
CA LEU A 155 -14.85 -12.68 13.33
C LEU A 155 -14.10 -12.77 14.65
N CYS A 156 -12.95 -13.42 14.62
CA CYS A 156 -12.06 -13.48 15.77
C CYS A 156 -11.39 -12.13 16.02
N LYS A 157 -10.90 -11.94 17.25
CA LYS A 157 -10.10 -10.78 17.65
C LYS A 157 -8.64 -11.18 17.75
N PRO A 158 -7.70 -10.31 17.35
CA PRO A 158 -6.28 -10.51 17.61
C PRO A 158 -5.98 -10.76 19.08
N ASN A 159 -5.05 -11.67 19.35
CA ASN A 159 -4.62 -12.09 20.69
C ASN A 159 -3.09 -12.18 20.82
N GLY A 160 -2.40 -11.24 20.16
CA GLY A 160 -0.94 -11.15 20.22
C GLY A 160 -0.23 -11.78 19.03
N TYR A 161 1.02 -11.34 18.85
CA TYR A 161 1.95 -11.84 17.85
C TYR A 161 3.07 -12.60 18.54
N ASP A 162 3.30 -13.82 18.08
CA ASP A 162 4.36 -14.71 18.53
C ASP A 162 5.58 -14.50 17.62
N LYS A 163 6.61 -13.82 18.15
CA LYS A 163 7.82 -13.45 17.41
C LYS A 163 8.62 -14.66 16.95
N GLU A 164 8.73 -15.69 17.79
CA GLU A 164 9.50 -16.90 17.50
C GLU A 164 8.86 -17.70 16.37
N LYS A 165 7.54 -17.91 16.46
CA LYS A 165 6.79 -18.69 15.47
C LYS A 165 6.28 -17.85 14.28
N LYS A 166 6.54 -16.54 14.29
CA LYS A 166 6.12 -15.56 13.27
C LYS A 166 4.66 -15.71 12.89
N ARG A 167 3.78 -15.74 13.91
CA ARG A 167 2.34 -15.97 13.75
C ARG A 167 1.51 -15.10 14.67
N VAL A 168 0.31 -14.78 14.23
CA VAL A 168 -0.68 -14.03 15.01
C VAL A 168 -1.69 -15.01 15.58
N SER A 169 -1.98 -14.87 16.87
CA SER A 169 -3.06 -15.60 17.53
C SER A 169 -4.36 -14.83 17.41
N PHE A 170 -5.46 -15.55 17.21
CA PHE A 170 -6.80 -15.00 17.13
C PHE A 170 -7.74 -15.81 18.03
N VAL A 171 -8.65 -15.12 18.70
CA VAL A 171 -9.62 -15.75 19.61
C VAL A 171 -11.02 -15.18 19.41
N CYS A 172 -12.06 -16.00 19.55
CA CYS A 172 -13.43 -15.53 19.37
C CYS A 172 -13.95 -14.75 20.58
N ARG A 173 -13.29 -14.84 21.76
CA ARG A 173 -13.69 -14.20 23.02
C ARG A 173 -15.15 -14.45 23.42
N ARG A 174 -15.70 -15.61 23.06
CA ARG A 174 -17.09 -15.98 23.35
C ARG A 174 -18.09 -14.90 22.93
N GLN A 175 -17.80 -14.16 21.84
CA GLN A 175 -18.62 -13.05 21.35
C GLN A 175 -20.09 -13.42 21.08
N CYS A 176 -20.36 -14.70 20.81
CA CYS A 176 -21.71 -15.22 20.65
C CYS A 176 -22.58 -15.10 21.90
N LEU A 177 -22.00 -14.96 23.10
CA LEU A 177 -22.74 -14.75 24.34
C LEU A 177 -23.12 -13.28 24.58
N THR A 178 -22.36 -12.35 24.01
CA THR A 178 -22.46 -10.92 24.33
C THR A 178 -22.93 -10.06 23.17
N CYS A 179 -22.86 -10.57 21.94
CA CYS A 179 -23.18 -9.79 20.74
C CYS A 179 -23.88 -10.67 19.69
N PRO A 180 -25.23 -10.63 19.62
CA PRO A 180 -25.99 -11.35 18.59
C PRO A 180 -25.60 -10.98 17.16
N LEU A 181 -25.17 -9.73 16.93
CA LEU A 181 -24.69 -9.29 15.61
C LEU A 181 -23.34 -9.92 15.22
N ALA A 182 -22.51 -10.29 16.20
CA ALA A 182 -21.21 -10.92 15.93
C ALA A 182 -21.39 -12.38 15.51
N ALA A 183 -22.40 -13.07 16.04
CA ALA A 183 -22.76 -14.44 15.68
C ALA A 183 -24.28 -14.54 15.55
N ALA A 184 -24.80 -14.33 14.34
CA ALA A 184 -26.25 -14.36 14.09
C ALA A 184 -26.87 -15.73 14.42
N ASP A 185 -26.11 -16.80 14.19
CA ASP A 185 -26.51 -18.18 14.47
C ASP A 185 -25.50 -18.83 15.43
N PRO A 186 -25.60 -18.57 16.75
CA PRO A 186 -24.74 -19.23 17.73
C PRO A 186 -24.87 -20.75 17.67
N ILE A 187 -23.75 -21.45 17.82
CA ILE A 187 -23.74 -22.91 17.87
C ILE A 187 -24.33 -23.36 19.21
N LYS A 188 -25.41 -24.16 19.16
CA LYS A 188 -25.97 -24.82 20.34
C LYS A 188 -24.91 -25.75 20.96
N ASP A 189 -24.76 -25.69 22.29
CA ASP A 189 -23.79 -26.51 23.04
C ASP A 189 -22.35 -26.37 22.52
N CYS A 190 -21.95 -25.14 22.23
CA CYS A 190 -20.62 -24.82 21.70
C CYS A 190 -19.50 -25.23 22.67
N LYS A 191 -18.78 -26.31 22.36
CA LYS A 191 -17.63 -26.82 23.15
C LYS A 191 -16.55 -25.77 23.46
N TYR A 192 -16.42 -24.75 22.61
CA TYR A 192 -15.40 -23.72 22.82
C TYR A 192 -15.72 -22.78 23.98
N LEU A 193 -16.94 -22.78 24.51
CA LEU A 193 -17.32 -21.97 25.67
C LEU A 193 -16.63 -22.42 26.96
N GLU A 194 -16.16 -23.67 27.01
CA GLU A 194 -15.36 -24.23 28.11
C GLU A 194 -13.97 -23.57 28.20
N ASN A 195 -13.45 -23.05 27.08
CA ASN A 195 -12.17 -22.37 27.05
C ASN A 195 -12.31 -20.90 27.49
N GLU A 196 -11.36 -20.41 28.28
CA GLU A 196 -11.33 -19.02 28.78
C GLU A 196 -11.50 -17.97 27.66
N CYS A 197 -10.79 -18.16 26.54
CA CYS A 197 -10.80 -17.27 25.39
C CYS A 197 -11.78 -17.68 24.27
N GLY A 198 -12.53 -18.77 24.45
CA GLY A 198 -13.36 -19.34 23.39
C GLY A 198 -12.56 -20.15 22.35
N TYR A 199 -13.03 -20.13 21.10
CA TYR A 199 -12.30 -20.69 19.96
C TYR A 199 -11.01 -19.89 19.75
N SER A 200 -9.89 -20.58 19.55
CA SER A 200 -8.59 -19.99 19.25
C SER A 200 -8.02 -20.58 17.97
N THR A 201 -7.29 -19.76 17.22
CA THR A 201 -6.57 -20.18 16.03
C THR A 201 -5.35 -19.30 15.80
N HIS A 202 -4.43 -19.74 14.94
CA HIS A 202 -3.21 -19.02 14.62
C HIS A 202 -3.04 -18.91 13.12
N MET A 203 -2.64 -17.73 12.65
CA MET A 203 -2.23 -17.53 11.25
C MET A 203 -0.76 -17.15 11.20
N SER A 204 0.03 -17.86 10.37
CA SER A 204 1.46 -17.58 10.23
C SER A 204 1.75 -16.67 9.05
N ILE A 205 2.77 -15.81 9.21
CA ILE A 205 3.30 -15.00 8.11
C ILE A 205 3.87 -15.90 7.01
N LYS A 206 4.49 -17.03 7.37
CA LYS A 206 5.03 -17.99 6.40
C LYS A 206 3.95 -18.52 5.45
N ALA A 207 2.78 -18.91 5.97
CA ALA A 207 1.68 -19.42 5.16
C ALA A 207 0.96 -18.30 4.39
N HIS A 208 0.87 -17.11 4.97
CA HIS A 208 0.09 -16.00 4.44
C HIS A 208 0.89 -14.68 4.45
N PRO A 209 1.98 -14.56 3.67
CA PRO A 209 2.98 -13.50 3.83
C PRO A 209 2.48 -12.09 3.51
N ARG A 210 1.44 -11.99 2.68
CA ARG A 210 0.78 -10.72 2.32
C ARG A 210 -0.37 -10.38 3.25
N LEU A 211 -1.07 -11.40 3.72
CA LEU A 211 -2.36 -11.25 4.41
C LEU A 211 -2.19 -11.14 5.94
N VAL A 212 -1.22 -11.84 6.52
CA VAL A 212 -0.91 -11.77 7.96
C VAL A 212 0.22 -10.77 8.20
N CYS A 213 0.00 -9.89 9.17
CA CYS A 213 0.96 -8.88 9.61
C CYS A 213 1.20 -9.00 11.11
N GLU A 214 2.40 -8.63 11.55
CA GLU A 214 2.85 -8.56 12.94
C GLU A 214 1.90 -7.72 13.79
N ILE A 215 1.40 -6.62 13.20
CA ILE A 215 0.28 -5.83 13.73
C ILE A 215 -0.93 -6.12 12.82
N PRO A 216 -1.97 -6.83 13.31
CA PRO A 216 -3.08 -7.24 12.45
C PRO A 216 -3.89 -6.07 11.90
N ARG A 217 -4.26 -6.11 10.61
CA ARG A 217 -4.98 -5.03 9.92
C ARG A 217 -6.34 -4.68 10.53
N CYS A 218 -6.97 -5.63 11.21
CA CYS A 218 -8.25 -5.41 11.90
C CYS A 218 -8.10 -4.65 13.23
N SER A 219 -6.87 -4.50 13.75
CA SER A 219 -6.62 -3.86 15.05
C SER A 219 -6.60 -2.33 14.96
N ASP A 220 -7.01 -1.67 16.04
CA ASP A 220 -6.96 -0.20 16.11
C ASP A 220 -5.52 0.32 16.15
N ARG A 221 -4.59 -0.45 16.70
CA ARG A 221 -3.15 -0.15 16.63
C ARG A 221 -2.68 -0.03 15.18
N TRP A 222 -3.07 -0.98 14.33
CA TRP A 222 -2.73 -0.92 12.91
C TRP A 222 -3.32 0.32 12.25
N LYS A 223 -4.61 0.64 12.50
CA LYS A 223 -5.26 1.83 11.94
C LYS A 223 -4.55 3.13 12.37
N LYS A 224 -4.19 3.25 13.64
CA LYS A 224 -3.46 4.42 14.17
C LYS A 224 -2.13 4.63 13.45
N ILE A 225 -1.32 3.58 13.30
CA ILE A 225 -0.03 3.66 12.60
C ILE A 225 -0.25 3.94 11.12
N ARG A 226 -1.19 3.23 10.48
CA ARG A 226 -1.55 3.41 9.07
C ARG A 226 -1.92 4.86 8.74
N ASN A 227 -2.60 5.57 9.65
CA ASN A 227 -3.05 6.94 9.44
C ASN A 227 -1.92 7.97 9.42
N LEU A 228 -0.72 7.62 9.89
CA LEU A 228 0.48 8.46 9.76
C LEU A 228 0.85 8.69 8.29
N ARG A 229 0.43 7.82 7.35
CA ARG A 229 0.60 8.00 5.90
C ARG A 229 0.02 9.33 5.38
N SER A 230 -0.94 9.93 6.08
CA SER A 230 -1.46 11.26 5.73
C SER A 230 -0.36 12.33 5.60
N ALA A 231 0.78 12.15 6.29
CA ALA A 231 2.00 12.93 6.10
C ALA A 231 2.44 12.97 4.63
N SER A 232 2.67 11.80 4.02
CA SER A 232 3.06 11.70 2.61
C SER A 232 1.96 12.19 1.66
N GLU A 233 0.68 12.06 2.03
CA GLU A 233 -0.43 12.54 1.21
C GLU A 233 -0.53 14.06 1.22
N ARG A 234 -0.19 14.71 2.34
CA ARG A 234 -0.11 16.17 2.40
C ARG A 234 1.02 16.68 1.53
N SER A 235 2.21 16.07 1.58
CA SER A 235 3.30 16.43 0.66
C SER A 235 2.88 16.31 -0.80
N ASN A 236 2.22 15.20 -1.17
CA ASN A 236 1.67 15.01 -2.52
C ASN A 236 0.56 16.02 -2.85
N GLY A 237 -0.26 16.37 -1.85
CA GLY A 237 -1.33 17.35 -1.95
C GLY A 237 -0.78 18.74 -2.21
N THR A 238 0.21 19.20 -1.43
CA THR A 238 0.92 20.47 -1.60
C THR A 238 1.58 20.55 -2.98
N CYS A 239 2.23 19.48 -3.45
CA CYS A 239 2.75 19.45 -4.82
C CYS A 239 1.66 19.66 -5.89
N LYS A 240 0.42 19.24 -5.63
CA LYS A 240 -0.71 19.42 -6.55
C LYS A 240 -1.43 20.77 -6.38
N SER A 241 -1.59 21.24 -5.14
CA SER A 241 -2.45 22.38 -4.80
C SER A 241 -1.70 23.70 -4.67
N SER A 242 -0.40 23.67 -4.38
CA SER A 242 0.35 24.84 -3.94
C SER A 242 1.42 25.31 -4.92
N ASP A 243 1.90 24.48 -5.86
CA ASP A 243 3.15 24.79 -6.58
C ASP A 243 3.29 24.20 -8.01
N LEU A 244 2.22 23.82 -8.72
CA LEU A 244 2.34 23.34 -10.11
C LEU A 244 1.36 23.96 -11.12
N ASP A 245 1.09 25.27 -11.04
CA ASP A 245 0.83 26.06 -12.27
C ASP A 245 2.03 25.97 -13.24
N ILE A 246 3.16 25.44 -12.78
CA ILE A 246 4.30 25.00 -13.59
C ILE A 246 3.92 23.81 -14.51
N LEU A 247 2.83 23.09 -14.32
CA LEU A 247 2.34 22.13 -15.34
C LEU A 247 1.27 22.75 -16.24
N GLU A 248 0.55 23.77 -15.77
CA GLU A 248 -0.31 24.62 -16.61
C GLU A 248 0.52 25.54 -17.53
N SER A 249 1.74 25.90 -17.12
CA SER A 249 2.71 26.75 -17.80
C SER A 249 4.14 26.41 -17.36
N PRO A 250 4.74 25.31 -17.87
CA PRO A 250 6.09 24.89 -17.48
C PRO A 250 7.13 25.98 -17.71
N ARG A 251 7.77 26.40 -16.60
CA ARG A 251 9.07 27.05 -16.64
C ARG A 251 10.09 25.99 -17.03
N ILE A 252 10.42 26.00 -18.30
CA ILE A 252 11.39 25.10 -18.90
C ILE A 252 12.78 25.65 -18.54
N TYR A 253 13.48 24.93 -17.65
CA TYR A 253 14.94 24.98 -17.61
C TYR A 253 15.45 23.84 -18.47
N GLY A 254 16.16 24.21 -19.55
CA GLY A 254 16.92 23.31 -20.39
C GLY A 254 16.18 22.71 -21.57
#